data_AF-A0A938VTQ8-F1
#
_entry.id   AF-A0A938VTQ8-F1
#
_cell.length_a   1.000
_cell.length_b   1.000
_cell.length_c   1.000
_cell.angle_alpha   90.00
_cell.angle_beta   90.00
_cell.angle_gamma   90.00
#
_symmetry.space_group_name_H-M   'P 1'
#
loop_
_entity.id
_entity.type
_entity.pdbx_description
1 polymer ?
#
loop_
_entity_poly.entity_id
_entity_poly.type
_entity_poly.pdbx_seq_one_letter_code
_entity_poly.pdbx_strand_id
1 'polypeptide(L)'
;MPNRARPQFSLEVFRHLFASVADEMGVTVQRSAYSANIKERRDFSCAVFDRAGRMVAQAAHVPVHLGAMPLAVRSAIDLTTRDAPRPGDVVIVNDPYLGGTHLP
;
A
#
# COMPACT_ATOMS: atom_id res chain seq x y z
N MET A 1 -19.38 14.09 23.85
CA MET A 1 -18.36 14.78 23.02
C MET A 1 -19.04 15.15 21.70
N PRO A 2 -19.17 16.44 21.33
CA PRO A 2 -19.89 16.81 20.10
C PRO A 2 -19.08 16.38 18.87
N ASN A 3 -19.76 15.73 17.94
CA ASN A 3 -19.28 15.34 16.61
C ASN A 3 -18.90 16.61 15.82
N ARG A 4 -17.62 17.01 15.83
CA ARG A 4 -17.12 18.04 14.92
C ARG A 4 -17.09 17.43 13.51
N ALA A 5 -18.15 17.68 12.74
CA ALA A 5 -18.17 17.40 11.31
C ALA A 5 -16.91 18.04 10.69
N ARG A 6 -15.97 17.20 10.22
CA ARG A 6 -14.80 17.70 9.51
C ARG A 6 -15.30 18.39 8.23
N PRO A 7 -14.79 19.57 7.89
CA PRO A 7 -15.23 20.26 6.68
C PRO A 7 -15.05 19.36 5.45
N GLN A 8 -16.03 19.33 4.56
CA GLN A 8 -15.98 18.51 3.33
C GLN A 8 -14.75 18.85 2.48
N PHE A 9 -14.33 20.12 2.46
CA PHE A 9 -13.10 20.53 1.77
C PHE A 9 -11.86 19.82 2.31
N SER A 10 -11.77 19.57 3.62
CA SER A 10 -10.60 18.93 4.21
C SER A 10 -10.50 17.47 3.79
N LEU A 11 -11.65 16.77 3.67
CA LEU A 11 -11.68 15.39 3.19
C LEU A 11 -11.13 15.29 1.76
N GLU A 12 -11.57 16.19 0.88
CA GLU A 12 -11.08 16.20 -0.51
C GLU A 12 -9.59 16.55 -0.60
N VAL A 13 -9.08 17.45 0.25
CA VAL A 13 -7.64 17.73 0.31
C VAL A 13 -6.87 16.47 0.72
N PHE A 14 -7.28 15.79 1.80
CA PHE A 14 -6.61 14.56 2.24
C PHE A 14 -6.71 13.42 1.21
N ARG A 15 -7.85 13.28 0.53
CA ARG A 15 -8.04 12.29 -0.54
C ARG A 15 -7.00 12.47 -1.64
N HIS A 16 -6.83 13.69 -2.14
CA HIS A 16 -5.84 13.96 -3.18
C HIS A 16 -4.40 13.84 -2.69
N LEU A 17 -4.11 14.26 -1.45
CA LEU A 17 -2.78 14.10 -0.85
C LEU A 17 -2.36 12.62 -0.79
N PHE A 18 -3.20 11.74 -0.26
CA PHE A 18 -2.85 10.31 -0.16
C PHE A 18 -2.76 9.63 -1.53
N ALA A 19 -3.63 10.00 -2.48
CA ALA A 19 -3.55 9.52 -3.85
C ALA A 19 -2.22 9.93 -4.52
N SER A 20 -1.85 11.22 -4.40
CA SER A 20 -0.59 11.75 -4.94
C SER A 20 0.64 11.03 -4.37
N VAL A 21 0.64 10.72 -3.07
CA VAL A 21 1.72 9.96 -2.44
C VAL A 21 1.85 8.57 -3.07
N ALA A 22 0.74 7.84 -3.24
CA ALA A 22 0.76 6.52 -3.84
C ALA A 22 1.25 6.56 -5.30
N ASP A 23 0.85 7.58 -6.06
CA ASP A 23 1.28 7.77 -7.46
C ASP A 23 2.78 8.08 -7.56
N GLU A 24 3.30 8.97 -6.70
CA GLU A 24 4.73 9.30 -6.68
C GLU A 24 5.62 8.12 -6.26
N MET A 25 5.15 7.29 -5.31
CA MET A 25 5.79 6.02 -4.99
C MET A 25 5.91 5.15 -6.25
N GLY A 26 4.83 5.05 -7.04
CA GLY A 26 4.82 4.24 -8.24
C GLY A 26 5.77 4.75 -9.33
N VAL A 27 5.79 6.07 -9.56
CA VAL A 27 6.76 6.71 -10.48
C VAL A 27 8.19 6.43 -10.03
N THR A 28 8.46 6.50 -8.73
CA THR A 28 9.80 6.25 -8.17
C THR A 28 10.24 4.79 -8.40
N VAL A 29 9.39 3.82 -8.07
CA VAL A 29 9.64 2.40 -8.32
C VAL A 29 9.92 2.15 -9.80
N GLN A 30 9.05 2.64 -10.69
CA GLN A 30 9.20 2.45 -12.14
C GLN A 30 10.52 3.01 -12.68
N ARG A 31 10.94 4.21 -12.22
CA ARG A 31 12.18 4.86 -12.67
C ARG A 31 13.44 4.16 -12.17
N SER A 32 13.38 3.55 -10.99
CA SER A 32 14.49 2.79 -10.39
C SER A 32 14.61 1.35 -10.91
N ALA A 33 13.58 0.83 -11.58
CA ALA A 33 13.52 -0.57 -11.94
C ALA A 33 14.42 -0.92 -13.14
N TYR A 34 15.12 -2.05 -13.03
CA TYR A 34 15.81 -2.69 -14.16
C TYR A 34 14.91 -3.66 -14.93
N SER A 35 13.93 -4.28 -14.27
CA SER A 35 13.03 -5.27 -14.89
C SER A 35 12.07 -4.62 -15.88
N ALA A 36 11.97 -5.16 -17.09
CA ALA A 36 10.99 -4.72 -18.10
C ALA A 36 9.54 -4.91 -17.61
N ASN A 37 9.27 -5.94 -16.78
CA ASN A 37 7.93 -6.14 -16.21
C ASN A 37 7.52 -4.96 -15.32
N ILE A 38 8.46 -4.38 -14.56
CA ILE A 38 8.19 -3.23 -13.70
C ILE A 38 8.27 -1.93 -14.50
N LYS A 39 9.34 -1.74 -15.29
CA LYS A 39 9.65 -0.48 -15.98
C LYS A 39 8.70 -0.18 -17.14
N GLU A 40 8.35 -1.20 -17.92
CA GLU A 40 7.56 -1.07 -19.15
C GLU A 40 6.14 -1.57 -18.97
N ARG A 41 5.98 -2.78 -18.42
CA ARG A 41 4.64 -3.40 -18.23
C ARG A 41 3.90 -2.91 -16.99
N ARG A 42 4.60 -2.22 -16.07
CA ARG A 42 4.05 -1.69 -14.81
C ARG A 42 3.35 -2.75 -13.96
N ASP A 43 3.94 -3.94 -13.93
CA ASP A 43 3.46 -5.07 -13.13
C ASP A 43 3.89 -4.92 -11.66
N PHE A 44 3.34 -3.91 -11.00
CA PHE A 44 3.53 -3.61 -9.59
C PHE A 44 2.40 -2.70 -9.10
N SER A 45 2.24 -2.54 -7.80
CA SER A 45 1.35 -1.51 -7.24
C SER A 45 1.93 -0.92 -5.97
N CYS A 46 1.57 0.33 -5.70
CA CYS A 46 1.96 1.05 -4.49
C CYS A 46 0.69 1.46 -3.75
N ALA A 47 0.70 1.34 -2.43
CA ALA A 47 -0.44 1.70 -1.60
C ALA A 47 -0.02 2.25 -0.24
N VAL A 48 -0.86 3.12 0.30
CA VAL A 48 -0.75 3.69 1.64
C VAL A 48 -1.78 3.01 2.53
N PHE A 49 -1.37 2.59 3.71
CA PHE A 49 -2.23 1.92 4.69
C PHE A 49 -2.23 2.68 6.01
N ASP A 50 -3.33 2.58 6.75
CA ASP A 50 -3.37 3.06 8.13
C ASP A 50 -2.80 2.03 9.12
N ARG A 51 -2.74 2.41 10.40
CA ARG A 51 -2.21 1.56 11.47
C ARG A 51 -2.94 0.22 11.64
N ALA A 52 -4.19 0.12 11.19
CA ALA A 52 -4.97 -1.12 11.25
C ALA A 52 -4.83 -1.98 9.97
N GLY A 53 -3.92 -1.61 9.05
CA GLY A 53 -3.74 -2.29 7.79
C GLY A 53 -4.89 -2.06 6.80
N ARG A 54 -5.68 -1.00 6.97
CA ARG A 54 -6.73 -0.63 6.00
C ARG A 54 -6.11 0.24 4.91
N MET A 55 -6.40 -0.08 3.66
CA MET A 55 -5.91 0.67 2.51
C MET A 55 -6.55 2.06 2.46
N VAL A 56 -5.71 3.09 2.40
CA VAL A 56 -6.12 4.51 2.35
C VAL A 56 -6.07 5.03 0.92
N ALA A 57 -5.03 4.66 0.16
CA ALA A 57 -4.86 5.02 -1.24
C ALA A 57 -4.00 3.96 -1.95
N GLN A 58 -4.15 3.85 -3.27
CA GLN A 58 -3.39 2.94 -4.11
C GLN A 58 -3.18 3.55 -5.50
N ALA A 59 -1.95 3.49 -6.00
CA ALA A 59 -1.66 3.66 -7.43
C ALA A 59 -2.06 2.38 -8.15
N ALA A 60 -3.29 2.35 -8.66
CA ALA A 60 -3.90 1.17 -9.24
C ALA A 60 -3.37 0.89 -10.65
N HIS A 61 -2.45 -0.07 -10.77
CA HIS A 61 -1.96 -0.56 -12.07
C HIS A 61 -2.34 -2.01 -12.35
N VAL A 62 -2.56 -2.83 -11.31
CA VAL A 62 -2.91 -4.26 -11.45
C VAL A 62 -4.13 -4.60 -10.57
N PRO A 63 -5.29 -4.96 -11.15
CA PRO A 63 -6.53 -5.19 -10.39
C PRO A 63 -6.44 -6.23 -9.27
N VAL A 64 -5.63 -7.27 -9.44
CA VAL A 64 -5.47 -8.35 -8.44
C VAL A 64 -4.91 -7.82 -7.12
N HIS A 65 -4.08 -6.78 -7.16
CA HIS A 65 -3.47 -6.19 -5.97
C HIS A 65 -4.48 -5.49 -5.05
N LEU A 66 -5.61 -5.01 -5.59
CA LEU A 66 -6.66 -4.38 -4.80
C LEU A 66 -7.24 -5.34 -3.74
N GLY A 67 -7.37 -6.62 -4.10
CA GLY A 67 -7.88 -7.66 -3.19
C GLY A 67 -6.78 -8.26 -2.29
N ALA A 68 -5.59 -8.47 -2.85
CA ALA A 68 -4.53 -9.23 -2.18
C ALA A 68 -3.69 -8.39 -1.20
N MET A 69 -3.34 -7.14 -1.55
CA MET A 69 -2.45 -6.31 -0.72
C MET A 69 -2.97 -6.05 0.71
N PRO A 70 -4.28 -5.78 0.95
CA PRO A 70 -4.78 -5.62 2.31
C PRO A 70 -4.61 -6.87 3.17
N LEU A 71 -4.70 -8.07 2.59
CA LEU A 71 -4.45 -9.32 3.30
C LEU A 71 -2.96 -9.47 3.63
N ALA A 72 -2.07 -9.15 2.68
CA ALA A 72 -0.63 -9.19 2.88
C ALA A 72 -0.16 -8.26 4.00
N VAL A 73 -0.63 -7.02 4.00
CA VAL A 73 -0.26 -6.03 5.04
C VAL A 73 -0.77 -6.43 6.42
N ARG A 74 -2.02 -6.89 6.54
CA ARG A 74 -2.54 -7.38 7.82
C ARG A 74 -1.74 -8.59 8.34
N SER A 75 -1.46 -9.56 7.47
CA SER A 75 -0.66 -10.73 7.83
C SER A 75 0.75 -10.34 8.27
N ALA A 76 1.37 -9.37 7.60
CA ALA A 76 2.68 -8.84 8.00
C ALA A 76 2.64 -8.17 9.39
N ILE A 77 1.58 -7.41 9.71
CA ILE A 77 1.39 -6.80 11.03
C ILE A 77 1.22 -7.90 12.10
N ASP A 78 0.41 -8.92 11.83
CA ASP A 78 0.13 -9.99 12.78
C ASP A 78 1.34 -10.92 13.01
N LEU A 79 2.17 -11.14 11.98
CA LEU A 79 3.34 -12.01 12.06
C LEU A 79 4.60 -11.34 12.61
N THR A 80 4.67 -10.01 12.65
CA THR A 80 5.78 -9.28 13.27
C THR A 80 5.72 -9.28 14.81
N THR A 81 4.92 -10.17 15.39
CA THR A 81 4.57 -10.25 16.81
C THR A 81 5.74 -10.49 17.76
N ARG A 82 6.34 -9.37 18.21
CA ARG A 82 6.61 -9.03 19.63
C ARG A 82 6.45 -7.53 19.91
N ASP A 83 6.63 -6.69 18.88
CA ASP A 83 6.35 -5.25 18.89
C ASP A 83 5.72 -4.86 17.54
N ALA A 84 4.93 -3.79 17.50
CA ALA A 84 4.53 -3.19 16.23
C ALA A 84 5.79 -2.75 15.44
N PRO A 85 5.78 -2.78 14.10
CA PRO A 85 6.88 -2.26 13.30
C PRO A 85 7.31 -0.88 13.77
N ARG A 86 8.60 -0.72 14.01
CA ARG A 86 9.18 0.54 14.50
C ARG A 86 9.56 1.42 13.31
N PRO A 87 9.66 2.75 13.50
CA PRO A 87 10.17 3.63 12.45
C PRO A 87 11.54 3.14 11.93
N GLY A 88 11.63 2.88 10.63
CA GLY A 88 12.82 2.35 9.97
C GLY A 88 12.78 0.86 9.63
N ASP A 89 11.83 0.10 10.19
CA ASP A 89 11.68 -1.32 9.87
C ASP A 89 11.13 -1.53 8.43
N VAL A 90 11.61 -2.59 7.77
CA VAL A 90 11.14 -3.02 6.45
C VAL A 90 10.68 -4.47 6.54
N VAL A 91 9.47 -4.75 6.08
CA VAL A 91 8.90 -6.10 6.05
C VAL A 91 8.74 -6.56 4.61
N ILE A 92 9.19 -7.78 4.32
CA ILE A 92 9.13 -8.41 3.00
C ILE A 92 8.38 -9.73 3.15
N VAL A 93 7.38 -9.95 2.30
CA VAL A 93 6.54 -11.17 2.32
C VAL A 93 6.39 -11.73 0.91
N ASN A 94 6.30 -13.06 0.81
CA ASN A 94 6.09 -13.81 -0.43
C ASN A 94 5.23 -15.07 -0.20
N ASP A 95 4.44 -15.12 0.87
CA ASP A 95 3.60 -16.28 1.15
C ASP A 95 2.31 -16.19 0.32
N PRO A 96 2.05 -17.11 -0.62
CA PRO A 96 0.86 -17.10 -1.46
C PRO A 96 -0.45 -17.34 -0.68
N TYR A 97 -0.38 -17.87 0.54
CA TYR A 97 -1.55 -18.10 1.38
C TYR A 97 -1.87 -16.90 2.28
N LEU A 98 -0.93 -15.97 2.44
CA LEU A 98 -1.06 -14.81 3.31
C LEU A 98 -1.06 -13.48 2.54
N GLY A 99 -1.66 -13.47 1.35
CA GLY A 99 -1.84 -12.27 0.54
C GLY A 99 -0.90 -12.14 -0.66
N GLY A 100 -0.01 -13.10 -0.89
CA GLY A 100 0.58 -13.30 -2.22
C GLY A 100 -0.44 -13.88 -3.20
N THR A 101 -0.24 -13.68 -4.50
CA THR A 101 -1.10 -14.24 -5.56
C THR A 101 -0.52 -15.53 -6.15
N HIS A 102 0.80 -15.64 -6.21
CA HIS A 102 1.57 -16.81 -6.60
C HIS A 102 3.02 -16.63 -6.11
N LEU A 103 3.82 -17.70 -6.17
CA LEU A 103 5.27 -17.58 -6.05
C LEU A 103 5.86 -17.07 -7.39
N PRO A 104 6.93 -16.25 -7.38
CA PRO A 104 7.57 -15.72 -8.59
C PRO A 104 8.09 -16.80 -9.56
#